data_AF-A0A2T4VEF8-F1
#
_entry.id   AF-A0A2T4VEF8-F1
#
_cell.length_a   1.000
_cell.length_b   1.000
_cell.length_c   1.000
_cell.angle_alpha   90.00
_cell.angle_beta   90.00
_cell.angle_gamma   90.00
#
_symmetry.space_group_name_H-M   'P 1'
#
loop_
_entity.id
_entity.type
_entity.pdbx_description
1 polymer ?
#
loop_
_entity_poly.entity_id
_entity_poly.type
_entity_poly.pdbx_seq_one_letter_code
_entity_poly.pdbx_strand_id
1 'polypeptide(L)' 'MATALMSVGCGGPTMEQEDSSDLGSLKAPLPDCSVSPDNLRNYYSDAAHTNLIGQWGCYCGGLYNWGKSSAYIEYIYSC' A
#
# COMPACT_ATOMS: atom_id res chain seq x y z
N MET A 1 39.53 23.47 -27.16
CA MET A 1 38.51 24.51 -26.89
C MET A 1 37.18 23.76 -26.78
N ALA A 2 36.77 23.41 -25.54
CA ALA A 2 35.61 23.94 -24.80
C ALA A 2 34.29 23.70 -25.56
N THR A 3 33.33 22.91 -25.05
CA THR A 3 32.32 23.21 -24.00
C THR A 3 31.40 21.98 -23.89
N ALA A 4 30.61 21.65 -22.87
CA ALA A 4 30.35 22.08 -21.50
C ALA A 4 29.41 20.98 -20.92
N LEU A 5 29.47 20.71 -19.61
CA LEU A 5 28.44 19.97 -18.89
C LEU A 5 27.15 20.78 -18.87
N MET A 6 26.00 20.16 -19.15
CA MET A 6 24.69 20.71 -18.80
C MET A 6 23.81 19.68 -18.11
N SER A 7 23.66 19.92 -16.82
CA SER A 7 22.63 19.49 -15.88
C SER A 7 21.25 19.29 -16.51
N VAL A 8 20.61 18.14 -16.26
CA VAL A 8 19.15 18.01 -16.42
C VAL A 8 18.51 18.24 -15.06
N GLY A 9 17.79 19.35 -14.97
CA GLY A 9 17.22 19.91 -13.76
C GLY A 9 15.91 19.25 -13.30
N CYS A 10 15.55 19.61 -12.07
CA CYS A 10 14.29 19.33 -11.40
C CYS A 10 13.21 20.33 -11.86
N GLY A 11 12.01 19.86 -12.24
CA GLY A 11 10.76 20.60 -12.09
C GLY A 11 10.04 21.15 -13.34
N GLY A 12 8.94 20.47 -13.73
CA GLY A 12 7.66 21.01 -14.28
C GLY A 12 7.65 21.63 -15.69
N PRO A 13 6.60 21.43 -16.51
CA PRO A 13 5.20 21.67 -16.11
C PRO A 13 4.19 20.56 -16.47
N THR A 14 3.06 20.58 -15.76
CA THR A 14 1.84 19.81 -16.01
C THR A 14 1.23 20.12 -17.37
N MET A 15 0.92 19.09 -18.14
CA MET A 15 -0.14 19.12 -19.15
C MET A 15 -0.89 17.80 -19.04
N GLU A 16 -2.17 17.94 -18.77
CA GLU A 16 -3.18 16.90 -18.64
C GLU A 16 -3.09 15.92 -19.81
N GLN A 17 -2.88 14.65 -19.50
CA GLN A 17 -3.35 13.57 -20.35
C GLN A 17 -4.45 12.90 -19.56
N GLU A 18 -5.69 13.23 -19.94
CA GLU A 18 -6.84 12.34 -19.81
C GLU A 18 -6.51 11.04 -20.55
N ASP A 19 -5.64 10.23 -19.96
CA ASP A 19 -5.58 8.84 -20.28
C ASP A 19 -6.82 8.24 -19.62
N SER A 20 -7.81 7.98 -20.45
CA SER A 20 -8.91 7.08 -20.13
C SER A 20 -8.30 5.70 -19.88
N SER A 21 -7.63 5.54 -18.73
CA SER A 21 -7.10 4.27 -18.28
C SER A 21 -8.32 3.42 -18.00
N ASP A 22 -8.55 2.47 -18.90
CA ASP A 22 -9.48 1.37 -18.74
C ASP A 22 -9.03 0.60 -17.49
N LEU A 23 -9.50 1.03 -16.32
CA LEU A 23 -9.25 0.44 -14.99
C LEU A 23 -10.02 -0.88 -14.85
N GLY A 24 -10.04 -1.68 -15.91
CA GLY A 24 -10.62 -3.00 -15.99
C GLY A 24 -9.78 -4.01 -15.22
N SER A 25 -10.03 -4.10 -13.92
CA SER A 25 -9.90 -5.35 -13.14
C SER A 25 -8.50 -5.98 -13.03
N LEU A 26 -7.45 -5.19 -12.82
CA LEU A 26 -6.19 -5.74 -12.29
C LEU A 26 -6.32 -5.93 -10.78
N LYS A 27 -7.03 -6.98 -10.34
CA LYS A 27 -6.97 -7.43 -8.95
C LYS A 27 -5.59 -8.05 -8.76
N ALA A 28 -4.67 -7.30 -8.14
CA ALA A 28 -3.35 -7.80 -7.81
C ALA A 28 -3.47 -9.16 -7.07
N PRO A 29 -2.59 -10.13 -7.37
CA PRO A 29 -2.62 -11.42 -6.69
C PRO A 29 -2.46 -11.22 -5.17
N LEU A 30 -3.18 -12.04 -4.41
CA LEU A 30 -3.04 -12.06 -2.96
C LEU A 30 -1.65 -12.60 -2.57
N PRO A 31 -1.03 -12.10 -1.49
CA PRO A 31 0.27 -12.60 -1.06
C PRO A 31 0.17 -14.04 -0.52
N ASP A 32 1.23 -14.82 -0.73
CA ASP A 32 1.35 -16.16 -0.13
C ASP A 32 1.87 -16.05 1.30
N CYS A 33 0.99 -16.29 2.27
CA CYS A 33 1.33 -16.21 3.69
C CYS A 33 2.03 -17.46 4.23
N SER A 34 2.10 -18.56 3.46
CA SER A 34 2.74 -19.81 3.90
C SER A 34 4.25 -19.65 4.15
N VAL A 35 4.87 -18.67 3.47
CA VAL A 35 6.31 -18.39 3.52
C VAL A 35 6.63 -16.92 3.82
N SER A 36 5.61 -16.07 3.94
CA SER A 36 5.78 -14.65 4.24
C SER A 36 5.93 -14.43 5.75
N PRO A 37 6.73 -13.43 6.18
CA PRO A 37 6.76 -13.03 7.58
C PRO A 37 5.40 -12.48 8.02
N ASP A 38 5.13 -12.59 9.32
CA ASP A 38 3.97 -11.95 9.93
C ASP A 38 4.04 -10.43 9.74
N ASN A 39 2.98 -9.85 9.19
CA ASN A 39 2.89 -8.43 8.85
C ASN A 39 1.45 -7.91 8.88
N LEU A 40 0.65 -8.49 9.77
CA LEU A 40 -0.77 -8.19 9.91
C LEU A 40 -0.98 -6.74 10.36
N ARG A 41 -1.96 -6.11 9.72
CA ARG A 41 -2.42 -4.77 10.02
C ARG A 41 -3.86 -4.86 10.48
N ASN A 42 -4.12 -4.43 11.70
CA ASN A 42 -5.47 -4.21 12.21
C ASN A 42 -5.85 -2.76 11.97
N TYR A 43 -7.00 -2.54 11.34
CA TYR A 43 -7.56 -1.21 11.11
C TYR A 43 -8.71 -0.96 12.07
N TYR A 44 -8.70 0.18 12.75
CA TYR A 44 -9.71 0.56 13.73
C TYR A 44 -10.52 1.78 13.29
N SER A 45 -11.70 1.97 13.89
CA SER A 45 -12.56 3.14 13.62
C SER A 45 -12.02 4.47 14.17
N ASP A 46 -11.15 4.42 15.17
CA ASP A 46 -10.73 5.55 15.98
C ASP A 46 -9.33 5.33 16.58
N ALA A 47 -8.71 6.43 17.03
CA ALA A 47 -7.35 6.43 17.57
C ALA A 47 -7.19 5.68 18.91
N ALA A 48 -8.28 5.39 19.61
CA ALA A 48 -8.25 4.58 20.83
C ALA A 48 -8.37 3.08 20.52
N HIS A 49 -8.40 2.69 19.25
CA HIS A 49 -8.47 1.31 18.76
C HIS A 49 -9.67 0.54 19.33
N THR A 50 -10.82 1.18 19.48
CA THR A 50 -11.98 0.57 20.18
C THR A 50 -12.73 -0.48 19.37
N ASN A 51 -12.80 -0.30 18.04
CA ASN A 51 -13.55 -1.20 17.16
C ASN A 51 -12.73 -1.56 15.91
N LEU A 52 -12.51 -2.87 15.72
CA LEU A 52 -11.78 -3.42 14.58
C LEU A 52 -12.69 -3.44 13.34
N ILE A 53 -12.28 -2.71 12.30
CA ILE A 53 -13.07 -2.53 11.07
C ILE A 53 -12.47 -3.22 9.84
N GLY A 54 -11.27 -3.77 9.96
CA GLY A 54 -10.63 -4.52 8.89
C GLY A 54 -9.28 -5.08 9.29
N GLN A 55 -8.81 -6.05 8.50
CA GLN A 55 -7.47 -6.60 8.64
C GLN A 55 -6.86 -6.87 7.27
N TRP A 56 -5.55 -6.64 7.16
CA TRP A 56 -4.79 -6.96 5.96
C TRP A 56 -3.38 -7.44 6.31
N GLY A 57 -2.96 -8.56 5.74
CA GLY A 57 -1.60 -9.09 5.86
C GLY A 57 -1.56 -10.55 6.31
N CYS A 58 -0.35 -11.05 6.52
CA CYS A 58 -0.06 -12.41 6.95
C CYS A 58 0.06 -12.50 8.47
N TYR A 59 -0.52 -13.53 9.06
CA TYR A 59 -0.36 -13.86 10.47
C TYR A 59 -0.49 -15.37 10.71
N CYS A 60 0.50 -15.98 11.36
CA CYS A 60 0.58 -17.42 11.61
C CYS A 60 0.43 -18.27 10.33
N GLY A 61 0.97 -17.80 9.19
CA GLY A 61 0.83 -18.48 7.90
C GLY A 61 -0.49 -18.23 7.15
N GLY A 62 -1.45 -17.52 7.76
CA GLY A 62 -2.75 -17.21 7.17
C GLY A 62 -2.83 -15.80 6.59
N LEU A 63 -3.54 -15.64 5.47
CA LEU A 63 -3.87 -14.33 4.90
C LEU A 63 -5.15 -13.78 5.52
N TYR A 64 -5.04 -12.59 6.10
CA TYR A 64 -6.16 -11.76 6.51
C TYR A 64 -6.36 -10.69 5.45
N ASN A 65 -7.56 -10.62 4.87
CA ASN A 65 -7.92 -9.61 3.89
C ASN A 65 -9.43 -9.37 3.91
N TRP A 66 -9.88 -8.51 4.82
CA TRP A 66 -11.29 -8.19 4.98
C TRP A 66 -11.50 -6.77 5.53
N GLY A 67 -12.72 -6.24 5.36
CA GLY A 67 -13.12 -4.98 5.97
C GLY A 67 -12.62 -3.74 5.24
N LYS A 68 -12.35 -2.67 6.00
CA LYS A 68 -11.91 -1.36 5.50
C LYS A 68 -10.55 -0.98 6.09
N SER A 69 -9.79 -0.18 5.34
CA SER A 69 -8.61 0.51 5.87
C SER A 69 -9.01 1.79 6.61
N SER A 70 -8.15 2.23 7.51
CA SER A 70 -8.23 3.52 8.19
C SER A 70 -6.83 4.04 8.50
N ALA A 71 -6.74 5.27 9.02
CA ALA A 71 -5.49 5.84 9.53
C ALA A 71 -5.10 5.29 10.92
N TYR A 72 -6.00 4.58 11.60
CA TYR A 72 -5.78 4.04 12.93
C TYR A 72 -5.38 2.57 12.79
N ILE A 73 -4.07 2.33 12.75
CA ILE A 73 -3.48 1.05 12.38
C ILE A 73 -2.63 0.52 13.52
N GLU A 74 -2.82 -0.75 13.87
CA GLU A 74 -1.89 -1.52 14.69
C GLU A 74 -1.20 -2.57 13.82
N TYR A 75 0.12 -2.73 14.02
CA TYR A 75 0.92 -3.72 13.30
C TYR A 75 1.28 -4.88 14.23
N ILE A 76 1.03 -6.10 13.75
CA ILE A 76 1.33 -7.35 14.45
C ILE A 76 2.34 -8.13 13.60
N TYR A 77 3.52 -8.37 14.18
CA TYR A 77 4.68 -8.96 13.49
C TYR A 77 5.10 -10.32 14.03
N SER A 78 4.35 -10.89 14.98
CA SER A 78 4.67 -12.19 15.56
C SER A 78 3.42 -12.91 16.02
N CYS A 79 3.27 -14.13 15.55
CA CYS A 79 2.53 -15.22 16.18
C CYS A 79 3.48 -16.04 17.09
#